data_AF-A0A941ELK5-F1
#
_entry.id   AF-A0A941ELK5-F1
#
_cell.length_a   1.000
_cell.length_b   1.000
_cell.length_c   1.000
_cell.angle_alpha   90.00
_cell.angle_beta   90.00
_cell.angle_gamma   90.00
#
_symmetry.space_group_name_H-M   'P 1'
#
loop_
_entity.id
_entity.type
_entity.pdbx_description
1 polymer ?
#
loop_
_entity_poly.entity_id
_entity_poly.type
_entity_poly.pdbx_seq_one_letter_code
_entity_poly.pdbx_strand_id
1 'polypeptide(L)'
;MRSGDRMTHHPDTGLSQRVALGVLLRSFPPALVDAVLDEADRRERRQRLLPARLMVYFTLGMWIFKTLSYEQILAELLGTVPGLAVANGAEEPATAAAIGRARRRLGVEPLRLLFERASGAAAGPDAERYRGLRPVWLRRLDVSTPASPANLAAFGLGAHASMNLLIEHGTGRVLAADIAAAGGSPERVLEQVPLGDVLLIVDERPLCARLWTAAERLGAEQLWPLAVAPAAAATRLPDGSALGKVTADDGSELVARVFARPGGDGPARLAASILDHRLAPATELAGLYAARAGADIDAAGVYRDGDFLEPRSKDPEMVRQELYAMLCVHHAIGDLITPIPPSPRRIHGG
;
A
#
# COMPACT_ATOMS: atom_id res chain seq x y z
N MET A 1 24.36 37.51 31.11
CA MET A 1 25.62 36.83 30.79
C MET A 1 25.37 35.33 30.81
N ARG A 2 25.51 34.69 29.63
CA ARG A 2 25.58 33.24 29.30
C ARG A 2 24.34 32.36 29.62
N SER A 3 23.61 31.87 28.62
CA SER A 3 23.92 30.80 27.63
C SER A 3 23.75 29.39 28.19
N GLY A 4 22.89 28.61 27.53
CA GLY A 4 22.67 27.20 27.81
C GLY A 4 21.71 26.57 26.81
N ASP A 5 21.96 26.79 25.52
CA ASP A 5 21.40 26.02 24.42
C ASP A 5 21.88 24.56 24.54
N ARG A 6 20.96 23.60 24.47
CA ARG A 6 21.24 22.19 24.23
C ARG A 6 20.16 21.63 23.31
N MET A 7 20.30 21.94 22.02
CA MET A 7 19.95 21.05 20.91
C MET A 7 20.39 19.61 21.23
N THR A 8 19.42 18.72 21.47
CA THR A 8 19.63 17.28 21.33
C THR A 8 19.39 16.91 19.87
N HIS A 9 20.36 17.22 19.01
CA HIS A 9 20.44 16.64 17.68
C HIS A 9 20.97 15.20 17.86
N HIS A 10 20.13 14.20 17.59
CA HIS A 10 20.62 12.83 17.46
C HIS A 10 21.35 12.74 16.11
N PRO A 11 22.68 12.50 16.07
CA PRO A 11 23.46 12.61 14.83
C PRO A 11 23.14 11.51 13.79
N ASP A 12 22.58 10.38 14.22
CA ASP A 12 22.30 9.23 13.34
C ASP A 12 20.99 9.34 12.53
N THR A 13 20.03 10.16 12.97
CA THR A 13 18.75 10.34 12.25
C THR A 13 18.89 11.19 10.99
N GLY A 14 19.82 12.16 10.98
CA GLY A 14 20.03 13.03 9.82
C GLY A 14 20.71 12.34 8.63
N LEU A 15 21.57 11.33 8.87
CA LEU A 15 22.20 10.56 7.81
C LEU A 15 21.21 9.56 7.19
N SER A 16 20.46 8.83 8.03
CA SER A 16 19.44 7.88 7.56
C SER A 16 18.32 8.56 6.77
N GLN A 17 17.84 9.73 7.20
CA GLN A 17 16.83 10.49 6.47
C GLN A 17 17.34 11.04 5.13
N ARG A 18 18.59 11.52 5.06
CA ARG A 18 19.19 11.99 3.80
C ARG A 18 19.42 10.83 2.81
N VAL A 19 19.81 9.65 3.32
CA VAL A 19 19.87 8.43 2.49
C VAL A 19 18.48 8.08 1.97
N ALA A 20 17.46 8.07 2.81
CA ALA A 20 16.08 7.80 2.41
C ALA A 20 15.57 8.82 1.36
N LEU A 21 15.91 10.09 1.49
CA LEU A 21 15.59 11.11 0.48
C LEU A 21 16.31 10.86 -0.84
N GLY A 22 17.60 10.50 -0.81
CA GLY A 22 18.34 10.11 -2.01
C GLY A 22 17.74 8.89 -2.71
N VAL A 23 17.16 7.96 -1.94
CA VAL A 23 16.43 6.81 -2.47
C VAL A 23 15.15 7.26 -3.17
N LEU A 24 14.35 8.12 -2.55
CA LEU A 24 13.14 8.66 -3.19
C LEU A 24 13.45 9.33 -4.53
N LEU A 25 14.54 10.09 -4.62
CA LEU A 25 14.90 10.78 -5.86
C LEU A 25 15.36 9.81 -6.95
N ARG A 26 15.91 8.65 -6.59
CA ARG A 26 16.23 7.59 -7.55
C ARG A 26 14.98 6.83 -8.00
N SER A 27 14.10 6.47 -7.07
CA SER A 27 12.85 5.75 -7.37
C SER A 27 11.86 6.64 -8.14
N PHE A 28 11.83 7.93 -7.83
CA PHE A 28 10.95 8.92 -8.42
C PHE A 28 11.75 10.08 -9.01
N PRO A 29 12.45 9.86 -10.15
CA PRO A 29 13.24 10.90 -10.77
C PRO A 29 12.35 12.08 -11.22
N PRO A 30 12.89 13.31 -11.29
CA PRO A 30 12.09 14.50 -11.63
C PRO A 30 11.29 14.37 -12.92
N ALA A 31 11.81 13.66 -13.93
CA ALA A 31 11.12 13.41 -15.20
C ALA A 31 9.86 12.55 -15.03
N LEU A 32 9.90 11.56 -14.14
CA LEU A 32 8.73 10.74 -13.80
C LEU A 32 7.68 11.56 -13.06
N VAL A 33 8.11 12.34 -12.07
CA VAL A 33 7.22 13.24 -11.30
C VAL A 33 6.57 14.28 -12.23
N ASP A 34 7.32 14.78 -13.19
CA ASP A 34 6.82 15.69 -14.20
C ASP A 34 5.75 15.07 -15.10
N ALA A 35 5.98 13.84 -15.57
CA ALA A 35 5.02 13.13 -16.40
C ALA A 35 3.70 12.87 -15.65
N VAL A 36 3.74 12.49 -14.37
CA VAL A 36 2.51 12.29 -13.59
C VAL A 36 1.77 13.59 -13.32
N LEU A 37 2.50 14.71 -13.17
CA LEU A 37 1.91 16.03 -13.01
C LEU A 37 1.23 16.53 -14.29
N ASP A 38 1.79 16.21 -15.45
CA ASP A 38 1.19 16.53 -16.76
C ASP A 38 -0.09 15.72 -16.99
N GLU A 39 -0.04 14.41 -16.72
CA GLU A 39 -1.21 13.53 -16.84
C GLU A 39 -2.35 13.94 -15.90
N ALA A 40 -2.03 14.40 -14.70
CA ALA A 40 -3.03 14.88 -13.74
C ALA A 40 -3.54 16.31 -14.01
N ASP A 41 -3.04 17.00 -15.05
CA ASP A 41 -3.24 18.44 -15.31
C ASP A 41 -2.94 19.32 -14.08
N ARG A 42 -1.84 18.99 -13.37
CA ARG A 42 -1.38 19.70 -12.17
C ARG A 42 -0.08 20.47 -12.36
N ARG A 43 0.51 20.45 -13.55
CA ARG A 43 1.67 21.31 -13.85
C ARG A 43 1.26 22.77 -13.82
N GLU A 44 2.12 23.60 -13.23
CA GLU A 44 1.83 25.01 -13.10
C GLU A 44 2.07 25.75 -14.42
N ARG A 45 1.13 26.64 -14.76
CA ARG A 45 1.25 27.53 -15.93
C ARG A 45 2.08 28.79 -15.67
N ARG A 46 2.42 29.09 -14.41
CA ARG A 46 3.22 30.25 -13.97
C ARG A 46 4.24 29.79 -12.95
N GLN A 47 5.41 30.43 -12.89
CA GLN A 47 6.38 30.16 -11.82
C GLN A 47 5.79 30.52 -10.45
N ARG A 48 5.85 29.60 -9.49
CA ARG A 48 5.30 29.75 -8.13
C ARG A 48 6.37 29.46 -7.09
N LEU A 49 6.16 29.99 -5.88
CA LEU A 49 7.02 29.74 -4.71
C LEU A 49 7.00 28.29 -4.23
N LEU A 50 5.88 27.61 -4.41
CA LEU A 50 5.70 26.20 -4.05
C LEU A 50 5.26 25.41 -5.29
N PRO A 51 6.21 25.04 -6.16
CA PRO A 51 5.89 24.33 -7.39
C PRO A 51 5.24 22.97 -7.16
N ALA A 52 4.49 22.46 -8.13
CA ALA A 52 3.79 21.19 -8.02
C ALA A 52 4.76 20.02 -7.79
N ARG A 53 5.90 20.00 -8.50
CA ARG A 53 6.97 19.01 -8.30
C ARG A 53 7.52 19.03 -6.88
N LEU A 54 7.79 20.23 -6.34
CA LEU A 54 8.23 20.38 -4.96
C LEU A 54 7.18 19.85 -3.99
N MET A 55 5.89 20.07 -4.26
CA MET A 55 4.80 19.57 -3.41
C MET A 55 4.63 18.05 -3.48
N VAL A 56 4.97 17.40 -4.60
CA VAL A 56 5.04 15.92 -4.66
C VAL A 56 6.14 15.42 -3.72
N TYR A 57 7.38 15.91 -3.86
CA TYR A 57 8.48 15.50 -2.97
C TYR A 57 8.24 15.90 -1.51
N PHE A 58 7.59 17.03 -1.26
CA PHE A 58 7.15 17.42 0.07
C PHE A 58 6.23 16.38 0.71
N THR A 59 5.22 15.93 -0.04
CA THR A 59 4.25 14.94 0.46
C THR A 59 4.90 13.59 0.70
N LEU A 60 5.82 13.15 -0.18
CA LEU A 60 6.65 11.96 0.05
C LEU A 60 7.55 12.14 1.29
N GLY A 61 8.17 13.31 1.42
CA GLY A 61 9.04 13.66 2.54
C GLY A 61 8.34 13.65 3.90
N MET A 62 7.02 13.91 3.96
CA MET A 62 6.25 13.81 5.20
C MET A 62 6.30 12.43 5.86
N TRP A 63 6.49 11.37 5.07
CA TRP A 63 6.64 9.99 5.55
C TRP A 63 8.08 9.61 5.90
N ILE A 64 9.08 10.39 5.49
CA ILE A 64 10.48 10.24 5.93
C ILE A 64 10.73 11.05 7.19
N PHE A 65 10.31 12.32 7.17
CA PHE A 65 10.55 13.32 8.21
C PHE A 65 9.37 13.41 9.18
N LYS A 66 9.08 12.28 9.83
CA LYS A 66 7.85 12.04 10.62
C LYS A 66 7.64 13.03 11.77
N THR A 67 8.74 13.53 12.35
CA THR A 67 8.74 14.42 13.52
C THR A 67 8.90 15.90 13.21
N LEU A 68 9.25 16.25 11.96
CA LEU A 68 9.52 17.64 11.56
C LEU A 68 8.23 18.40 11.23
N SER A 69 8.22 19.70 11.49
CA SER A 69 7.13 20.59 11.03
C SER A 69 7.11 20.71 9.50
N TYR A 70 6.02 21.23 8.93
CA TYR A 70 5.94 21.44 7.48
C TYR A 70 7.04 22.38 6.97
N GLU A 71 7.33 23.45 7.70
CA GLU A 71 8.39 24.40 7.38
C GLU A 71 9.77 23.73 7.42
N GLN A 72 10.04 22.90 8.43
CA GLN A 72 11.29 22.17 8.55
C GLN A 72 11.47 21.14 7.43
N ILE A 73 10.42 20.39 7.07
CA ILE A 73 10.46 19.44 5.94
C ILE A 73 10.78 20.17 4.64
N LEU A 74 10.13 21.32 4.42
CA LEU A 74 10.37 22.12 3.23
C LEU A 74 11.81 22.65 3.19
N ALA A 75 12.32 23.15 4.31
CA ALA A 75 13.70 23.62 4.43
C ALA A 75 14.71 22.49 4.15
N GLU A 76 14.49 21.30 4.70
CA GLU A 76 15.32 20.12 4.43
C GLU A 76 15.35 19.78 2.94
N LEU A 77 14.18 19.70 2.29
CA LEU A 77 14.11 19.39 0.85
C LEU A 77 14.82 20.44 -0.01
N LEU A 78 14.65 21.72 0.30
CA LEU A 78 15.29 22.81 -0.45
C LEU A 78 16.81 22.85 -0.23
N GLY A 79 17.27 22.48 0.96
CA GLY A 79 18.71 22.43 1.28
C GLY A 79 19.43 21.18 0.78
N THR A 80 18.71 20.08 0.54
CA THR A 80 19.32 18.77 0.23
C THR A 80 19.10 18.29 -1.21
N VAL A 81 18.04 18.74 -1.89
CA VAL A 81 17.72 18.29 -3.25
C VAL A 81 18.07 19.36 -4.30
N PRO A 82 19.11 19.14 -5.11
CA PRO A 82 19.48 20.07 -6.17
C PRO A 82 18.32 20.28 -7.16
N GLY A 83 18.05 21.53 -7.53
CA GLY A 83 17.03 21.87 -8.53
C GLY A 83 15.58 21.87 -8.04
N LEU A 84 15.32 21.62 -6.75
CA LEU A 84 14.01 21.88 -6.13
C LEU A 84 13.87 23.31 -5.60
N ALA A 85 14.99 23.98 -5.32
CA ALA A 85 14.99 25.39 -5.01
C ALA A 85 14.51 26.20 -6.22
N VAL A 86 13.47 27.01 -6.02
CA VAL A 86 13.02 27.96 -7.03
C VAL A 86 13.99 29.14 -7.02
N ALA A 87 14.51 29.52 -8.19
CA ALA A 87 15.35 30.70 -8.38
C ALA A 87 14.57 32.03 -8.27
N ASN A 88 13.58 32.10 -7.38
CA ASN A 88 12.79 33.30 -7.14
C ASN A 88 13.10 33.77 -5.73
N GLY A 89 13.72 34.96 -5.63
CA GLY A 89 14.22 35.60 -4.41
C GLY A 89 13.15 35.97 -3.38
N ALA A 90 12.34 35.00 -2.95
CA ALA A 90 11.56 35.14 -1.73
C ALA A 90 12.51 35.16 -0.55
N GLU A 91 12.54 36.30 0.13
CA GLU A 91 13.35 36.53 1.33
C GLU A 91 12.81 35.74 2.54
N GLU A 92 11.53 35.32 2.51
CA GLU A 92 10.87 34.65 3.65
C GLU A 92 10.44 33.20 3.34
N PRO A 93 10.63 32.26 4.30
CA PRO A 93 10.16 30.87 4.19
C PRO A 93 8.64 30.76 4.05
N ALA A 94 8.17 29.75 3.30
CA ALA A 94 6.73 29.50 3.19
C ALA A 94 6.14 28.96 4.52
N THR A 95 5.01 29.52 4.95
CA THR A 95 4.30 29.11 6.17
C THR A 95 3.55 27.79 5.99
N ALA A 96 3.26 27.05 7.07
CA ALA A 96 2.41 25.85 7.04
C ALA A 96 1.06 26.09 6.34
N ALA A 97 0.46 27.27 6.51
CA ALA A 97 -0.78 27.62 5.83
C ALA A 97 -0.62 27.73 4.30
N ALA A 98 0.50 28.30 3.83
CA ALA A 98 0.83 28.36 2.41
C ALA A 98 1.10 26.96 1.83
N ILE A 99 1.84 26.13 2.57
CA ILE A 99 2.12 24.74 2.21
C ILE A 99 0.81 23.94 2.12
N GLY A 100 -0.08 24.06 3.11
CA GLY A 100 -1.38 23.40 3.09
C GLY A 100 -2.25 23.82 1.90
N ARG A 101 -2.23 25.11 1.51
CA ARG A 101 -2.91 25.57 0.28
C ARG A 101 -2.27 25.00 -0.99
N ALA A 102 -0.95 24.89 -1.04
CA ALA A 102 -0.25 24.31 -2.18
C ALA A 102 -0.54 22.81 -2.33
N ARG A 103 -0.59 22.06 -1.22
CA ARG A 103 -1.01 20.65 -1.22
C ARG A 103 -2.45 20.44 -1.70
N ARG A 104 -3.39 21.27 -1.25
CA ARG A 104 -4.77 21.24 -1.77
C ARG A 104 -4.85 21.53 -3.26
N ARG A 105 -4.02 22.45 -3.76
CA ARG A 105 -3.92 22.73 -5.21
C ARG A 105 -3.37 21.53 -6.00
N LEU A 106 -2.39 20.83 -5.43
CA LEU A 106 -1.83 19.61 -6.03
C LEU A 106 -2.90 18.50 -6.13
N GLY A 107 -3.70 18.30 -5.09
CA GLY A 107 -4.72 17.25 -5.04
C GLY A 107 -4.13 15.84 -4.88
N VAL A 108 -4.99 14.83 -4.79
CA VAL A 108 -4.58 13.43 -4.59
C VAL A 108 -3.96 12.78 -5.83
N GLU A 109 -4.42 13.20 -7.01
CA GLU A 109 -4.24 12.47 -8.27
C GLU A 109 -2.77 12.21 -8.67
N PRO A 110 -1.84 13.19 -8.59
CA PRO A 110 -0.45 12.92 -8.96
C PRO A 110 0.23 11.83 -8.11
N LEU A 111 -0.14 11.71 -6.82
CA LEU A 111 0.43 10.70 -5.93
C LEU A 111 -0.17 9.32 -6.21
N ARG A 112 -1.46 9.25 -6.60
CA ARG A 112 -2.10 8.01 -7.07
C ARG A 112 -1.41 7.50 -8.34
N LEU A 113 -1.23 8.35 -9.35
CA LEU A 113 -0.56 7.98 -10.60
C LEU A 113 0.92 7.60 -10.40
N LEU A 114 1.60 8.27 -9.47
CA LEU A 114 2.98 7.93 -9.11
C LEU A 114 3.06 6.54 -8.46
N PHE A 115 2.14 6.25 -7.53
CA PHE A 115 1.99 4.92 -6.93
C PHE A 115 1.71 3.87 -8.00
N GLU A 116 0.76 4.09 -8.91
CA GLU A 116 0.42 3.11 -9.96
C GLU A 116 1.60 2.78 -10.87
N ARG A 117 2.41 3.78 -11.23
CA ARG A 117 3.65 3.55 -11.98
C ARG A 117 4.68 2.75 -11.18
N ALA A 118 4.76 2.96 -9.86
CA ALA A 118 5.62 2.18 -8.99
C ALA A 118 5.12 0.73 -8.82
N SER A 119 3.81 0.53 -8.74
CA SER A 119 3.16 -0.78 -8.65
C SER A 119 3.35 -1.63 -9.91
N GLY A 120 3.35 -0.98 -11.09
CA GLY A 120 3.48 -1.62 -12.40
C GLY A 120 4.89 -2.05 -12.80
N ALA A 121 5.92 -1.74 -12.00
CA ALA A 121 7.25 -2.32 -12.17
C ALA A 121 7.13 -3.83 -11.90
N ALA A 122 7.04 -4.61 -13.00
CA ALA A 122 6.68 -6.02 -12.98
C ALA A 122 7.44 -6.80 -11.90
N ALA A 123 6.71 -7.70 -11.25
CA ALA A 123 7.30 -8.77 -10.48
C ALA A 123 8.45 -9.36 -11.29
N GLY A 124 9.65 -9.36 -10.72
CA GLY A 124 10.82 -9.89 -11.40
C GLY A 124 10.59 -11.33 -11.88
N PRO A 125 11.41 -11.84 -12.79
CA PRO A 125 11.32 -13.24 -13.25
C PRO A 125 11.35 -14.27 -12.11
N ASP A 126 11.77 -13.86 -10.91
CA ASP A 126 11.88 -14.68 -9.69
C ASP A 126 10.61 -14.63 -8.79
N ALA A 127 9.52 -14.00 -9.22
CA ALA A 127 8.30 -13.95 -8.42
C ALA A 127 7.74 -15.35 -8.19
N GLU A 128 7.59 -15.72 -6.92
CA GLU A 128 7.14 -17.05 -6.52
C GLU A 128 5.74 -17.34 -7.08
N ARG A 129 5.60 -18.49 -7.76
CA ARG A 129 4.32 -18.98 -8.28
C ARG A 129 3.94 -20.27 -7.59
N TYR A 130 2.70 -20.34 -7.15
CA TYR A 130 2.08 -21.56 -6.67
C TYR A 130 1.34 -22.25 -7.81
N ARG A 131 1.89 -23.36 -8.33
CA ARG A 131 1.22 -24.18 -9.37
C ARG A 131 0.80 -23.36 -10.61
N GLY A 132 1.61 -22.35 -10.96
CA GLY A 132 1.34 -21.42 -12.07
C GLY A 132 0.58 -20.15 -11.68
N LEU A 133 -0.02 -20.10 -10.48
CA LEU A 133 -0.72 -18.94 -9.95
C LEU A 133 0.23 -18.03 -9.16
N ARG A 134 0.00 -16.72 -9.23
CA ARG A 134 0.67 -15.69 -8.42
C ARG A 134 -0.07 -15.54 -7.09
N PRO A 135 0.52 -15.86 -5.94
CA PRO A 135 -0.14 -15.61 -4.67
C PRO A 135 -0.15 -14.10 -4.37
N VAL A 136 -1.34 -13.55 -4.12
CA VAL A 136 -1.53 -12.12 -3.84
C VAL A 136 -2.45 -11.98 -2.63
N TRP A 137 -2.02 -11.22 -1.64
CA TRP A 137 -2.77 -10.96 -0.43
C TRP A 137 -3.74 -9.79 -0.62
N LEU A 138 -5.02 -10.00 -0.29
CA LEU A 138 -5.98 -8.92 -0.09
C LEU A 138 -6.00 -8.53 1.39
N ARG A 139 -5.32 -7.43 1.71
CA ARG A 139 -5.22 -6.92 3.08
C ARG A 139 -6.15 -5.73 3.29
N ARG A 140 -6.78 -5.67 4.47
CA ARG A 140 -7.40 -4.43 4.95
C ARG A 140 -6.41 -3.73 5.88
N LEU A 141 -6.25 -2.43 5.72
CA LEU A 141 -5.57 -1.60 6.69
C LEU A 141 -6.48 -0.44 7.08
N ASP A 142 -6.76 -0.29 8.38
CA ASP A 142 -7.48 0.86 8.89
C ASP A 142 -6.48 1.82 9.53
N VAL A 143 -6.33 3.00 8.95
CA VAL A 143 -5.34 4.00 9.38
C VAL A 143 -6.04 5.10 10.16
N SER A 144 -5.62 5.31 11.41
CA SER A 144 -6.09 6.42 12.25
C SER A 144 -5.75 7.75 11.61
N THR A 145 -6.67 8.71 11.66
CA THR A 145 -6.49 10.06 11.11
C THR A 145 -6.92 11.10 12.14
N PRO A 146 -6.47 12.37 12.01
CA PRO A 146 -6.89 13.42 12.92
C PRO A 146 -8.42 13.55 12.94
N ALA A 147 -9.02 13.54 14.14
CA ALA A 147 -10.47 13.62 14.35
C ALA A 147 -11.04 15.02 14.08
N SER A 148 -10.76 15.60 12.91
CA SER A 148 -11.40 16.82 12.43
C SER A 148 -12.86 16.53 12.04
N PRO A 149 -13.75 17.54 12.05
CA PRO A 149 -15.12 17.35 11.58
C PRO A 149 -15.20 16.78 10.15
N ALA A 150 -14.29 17.21 9.26
CA ALA A 150 -14.25 16.72 7.88
C ALA A 150 -13.83 15.26 7.79
N ASN A 151 -12.81 14.84 8.56
CA ASN A 151 -12.37 13.45 8.58
C ASN A 151 -13.41 12.54 9.25
N LEU A 152 -14.03 12.96 10.35
CA LEU A 152 -15.13 12.22 10.97
C LEU A 152 -16.32 12.03 10.02
N ALA A 153 -16.67 13.06 9.25
CA ALA A 153 -17.73 12.96 8.25
C ALA A 153 -17.37 12.01 7.10
N ALA A 154 -16.10 11.98 6.68
CA ALA A 154 -15.67 11.16 5.54
C ALA A 154 -15.29 9.72 5.91
N PHE A 155 -14.79 9.49 7.13
CA PHE A 155 -14.20 8.22 7.57
C PHE A 155 -14.98 7.56 8.71
N GLY A 156 -16.06 8.17 9.17
CA GLY A 156 -16.91 7.63 10.23
C GLY A 156 -16.35 7.85 11.64
N LEU A 157 -17.01 7.21 12.61
CA LEU A 157 -16.65 7.31 14.03
C LEU A 157 -15.23 6.77 14.27
N GLY A 158 -14.40 7.57 14.94
CA GLY A 158 -12.98 7.28 15.17
C GLY A 158 -12.04 7.80 14.08
N ALA A 159 -12.56 8.35 12.96
CA ALA A 159 -11.77 8.95 11.88
C ALA A 159 -10.70 7.99 11.30
N HIS A 160 -11.08 6.76 10.96
CA HIS A 160 -10.17 5.76 10.36
C HIS A 160 -10.36 5.66 8.85
N ALA A 161 -9.32 5.93 8.08
CA ALA A 161 -9.32 5.70 6.64
C ALA A 161 -9.06 4.21 6.36
N SER A 162 -9.96 3.55 5.63
CA SER A 162 -9.80 2.14 5.26
C SER A 162 -9.09 2.01 3.91
N MET A 163 -8.05 1.20 3.87
CA MET A 163 -7.31 0.84 2.67
C MET A 163 -7.50 -0.63 2.36
N ASN A 164 -7.92 -0.95 1.14
CA ASN A 164 -7.84 -2.30 0.59
C ASN A 164 -6.58 -2.37 -0.27
N LEU A 165 -5.69 -3.32 0.02
CA LEU A 165 -4.41 -3.48 -0.66
C LEU A 165 -4.32 -4.86 -1.30
N LEU A 166 -3.85 -4.91 -2.54
CA LEU A 166 -3.35 -6.14 -3.15
C LEU A 166 -1.84 -6.17 -3.02
N ILE A 167 -1.31 -7.17 -2.32
CA ILE A 167 0.11 -7.27 -1.97
C ILE A 167 0.66 -8.58 -2.52
N GLU A 168 1.65 -8.49 -3.40
CA GLU A 168 2.31 -9.67 -3.95
C GLU A 168 3.03 -10.46 -2.84
N HIS A 169 2.77 -11.77 -2.79
CA HIS A 169 3.43 -12.66 -1.84
C HIS A 169 4.93 -12.76 -2.12
N GLY A 170 5.73 -12.85 -1.06
CA GLY A 170 7.18 -12.96 -1.14
C GLY A 170 7.91 -11.63 -1.32
N THR A 171 7.40 -10.71 -2.15
CA THR A 171 8.03 -9.40 -2.41
C THR A 171 7.49 -8.27 -1.54
N GLY A 172 6.26 -8.41 -1.01
CA GLY A 172 5.59 -7.33 -0.27
C GLY A 172 5.23 -6.11 -1.12
N ARG A 173 5.32 -6.23 -2.46
CA ARG A 173 4.94 -5.15 -3.37
C ARG A 173 3.44 -4.96 -3.36
N VAL A 174 3.01 -3.73 -3.09
CA VAL A 174 1.60 -3.35 -3.24
C VAL A 174 1.32 -3.15 -4.73
N LEU A 175 0.45 -3.98 -5.29
CA LEU A 175 0.05 -4.00 -6.70
C LEU A 175 -1.09 -3.02 -6.98
N ALA A 176 -2.00 -2.86 -6.02
CA ALA A 176 -3.17 -2.01 -6.14
C ALA A 176 -3.61 -1.53 -4.75
N ALA A 177 -4.24 -0.35 -4.71
CA ALA A 177 -4.74 0.24 -3.47
C ALA A 177 -6.06 0.97 -3.72
N ASP A 178 -7.05 0.71 -2.88
CA ASP A 178 -8.29 1.47 -2.82
C ASP A 178 -8.43 2.09 -1.42
N ILE A 179 -8.35 3.43 -1.36
CA ILE A 179 -8.45 4.19 -0.12
C ILE A 179 -9.88 4.73 0.01
N ALA A 180 -10.72 3.95 0.66
CA ALA A 180 -12.13 4.22 0.81
C ALA A 180 -12.46 4.87 2.17
N ALA A 181 -13.69 5.37 2.28
CA ALA A 181 -14.30 5.60 3.58
C ALA A 181 -14.46 4.25 4.32
N ALA A 182 -14.59 4.30 5.66
CA ALA A 182 -14.93 3.12 6.44
C ALA A 182 -16.21 2.46 5.88
N GLY A 183 -16.14 1.16 5.59
CA GLY A 183 -17.24 0.41 4.96
C GLY A 183 -17.30 0.48 3.43
N GLY A 184 -16.25 0.96 2.77
CA GLY A 184 -16.11 0.90 1.30
C GLY A 184 -16.15 -0.52 0.73
N SER A 185 -16.50 -0.64 -0.54
CA SER A 185 -16.63 -1.92 -1.25
C SER A 185 -15.24 -2.51 -1.58
N PRO A 186 -14.82 -3.59 -0.91
CA PRO A 186 -13.46 -4.12 -1.04
C PRO A 186 -13.16 -4.70 -2.42
N GLU A 187 -14.17 -5.00 -3.23
CA GLU A 187 -14.01 -5.53 -4.58
C GLU A 187 -13.43 -4.52 -5.58
N ARG A 188 -13.49 -3.21 -5.31
CA ARG A 188 -12.99 -2.18 -6.24
C ARG A 188 -11.49 -2.30 -6.51
N VAL A 189 -10.71 -2.73 -5.51
CA VAL A 189 -9.26 -2.90 -5.68
C VAL A 189 -8.93 -4.04 -6.65
N LEU A 190 -9.83 -5.04 -6.78
CA LEU A 190 -9.63 -6.19 -7.66
C LEU A 190 -9.66 -5.80 -9.14
N GLU A 191 -10.38 -4.73 -9.49
CA GLU A 191 -10.54 -4.28 -10.87
C GLU A 191 -9.35 -3.47 -11.38
N GLN A 192 -8.41 -3.11 -10.50
CA GLN A 192 -7.24 -2.30 -10.83
C GLN A 192 -6.10 -3.11 -11.48
N VAL A 193 -6.12 -4.44 -11.36
CA VAL A 193 -5.08 -5.32 -11.91
C VAL A 193 -5.69 -6.60 -12.53
N PRO A 194 -5.04 -7.21 -13.53
CA PRO A 194 -5.46 -8.52 -14.04
C PRO A 194 -5.30 -9.60 -12.98
N LEU A 195 -6.34 -10.43 -12.78
CA LEU A 195 -6.34 -11.50 -11.76
C LEU A 195 -6.42 -12.93 -12.33
N GLY A 196 -6.43 -13.10 -13.65
CA GLY A 196 -6.63 -14.42 -14.29
C GLY A 196 -5.54 -15.46 -14.01
N ASP A 197 -4.40 -15.06 -13.46
CA ASP A 197 -3.33 -15.94 -13.00
C ASP A 197 -3.04 -15.79 -11.50
N VAL A 198 -3.99 -15.31 -10.70
CA VAL A 198 -3.80 -14.98 -9.28
C VAL A 198 -4.48 -16.02 -8.37
N LEU A 199 -3.77 -16.39 -7.30
CA LEU A 199 -4.34 -16.98 -6.10
C LEU A 199 -4.50 -15.85 -5.06
N LEU A 200 -5.72 -15.36 -4.91
CA LEU A 200 -6.09 -14.31 -3.98
C LEU A 200 -6.21 -14.88 -2.57
N ILE A 201 -5.27 -14.52 -1.71
CA ILE A 201 -5.26 -14.91 -0.30
C ILE A 201 -5.89 -13.77 0.49
N VAL A 202 -7.04 -14.02 1.10
CA VAL A 202 -7.75 -12.99 1.86
C VAL A 202 -7.32 -13.04 3.31
N ASP A 203 -7.04 -11.88 3.87
CA ASP A 203 -6.71 -11.73 5.29
C ASP A 203 -7.97 -11.80 6.18
N GLU A 204 -7.83 -11.66 7.50
CA GLU A 204 -8.80 -11.70 8.62
C GLU A 204 -10.11 -10.91 8.38
N ARG A 205 -10.89 -11.36 7.40
CA ARG A 205 -12.20 -10.86 7.02
C ARG A 205 -13.18 -12.02 7.07
N PRO A 206 -14.45 -11.76 7.43
CA PRO A 206 -15.51 -12.72 7.18
C PRO A 206 -15.52 -13.08 5.70
N LEU A 207 -15.86 -14.33 5.38
CA LEU A 207 -16.07 -14.77 4.02
C LEU A 207 -17.17 -13.91 3.37
N CYS A 208 -16.79 -13.06 2.42
CA CYS A 208 -17.69 -12.08 1.83
C CYS A 208 -18.19 -12.53 0.46
N ALA A 209 -19.50 -12.75 0.31
CA ALA A 209 -20.07 -13.31 -0.92
C ALA A 209 -19.83 -12.43 -2.15
N ARG A 210 -19.96 -11.11 -1.97
CA ARG A 210 -19.71 -10.12 -3.04
C ARG A 210 -18.28 -10.16 -3.54
N LEU A 211 -17.32 -10.19 -2.61
CA LEU A 211 -15.90 -10.21 -2.93
C LEU A 211 -15.50 -11.55 -3.55
N TRP A 212 -16.03 -12.66 -3.04
CA TRP A 212 -15.84 -13.99 -3.63
C TRP A 212 -16.30 -14.03 -5.09
N THR A 213 -17.53 -13.58 -5.34
CA THR A 213 -18.12 -13.54 -6.69
C THR A 213 -17.33 -12.62 -7.63
N ALA A 214 -16.86 -11.47 -7.13
CA ALA A 214 -16.04 -10.55 -7.92
C ALA A 214 -14.69 -11.17 -8.31
N ALA A 215 -14.01 -11.84 -7.38
CA ALA A 215 -12.75 -12.53 -7.64
C ALA A 215 -12.92 -13.67 -8.65
N GLU A 216 -13.95 -14.51 -8.51
CA GLU A 216 -14.26 -15.58 -9.49
C GLU A 216 -14.53 -15.01 -10.89
N ARG A 217 -15.32 -13.92 -10.98
CA ARG A 217 -15.62 -13.26 -12.26
C ARG A 217 -14.35 -12.75 -12.96
N LEU A 218 -13.36 -12.31 -12.18
CA LEU A 218 -12.07 -11.84 -12.68
C LEU A 218 -11.07 -12.97 -12.94
N GLY A 219 -11.46 -14.23 -12.72
CA GLY A 219 -10.66 -15.42 -12.97
C GLY A 219 -9.64 -15.75 -11.87
N ALA A 220 -9.77 -15.12 -10.70
CA ALA A 220 -8.88 -15.39 -9.57
C ALA A 220 -9.30 -16.66 -8.84
N GLU A 221 -8.31 -17.48 -8.49
CA GLU A 221 -8.48 -18.49 -7.44
C GLU A 221 -8.39 -17.82 -6.06
N GLN A 222 -8.91 -18.46 -5.03
CA GLN A 222 -9.14 -17.82 -3.74
C GLN A 222 -8.77 -18.75 -2.58
N LEU A 223 -8.24 -18.14 -1.52
CA LEU A 223 -7.96 -18.78 -0.23
C LEU A 223 -8.38 -17.86 0.91
N TRP A 224 -9.34 -18.31 1.72
CA TRP A 224 -10.00 -17.50 2.74
C TRP A 224 -9.90 -18.12 4.13
N PRO A 225 -9.76 -17.31 5.19
CA PRO A 225 -9.99 -17.77 6.54
C PRO A 225 -11.46 -18.07 6.79
N LEU A 226 -11.73 -19.11 7.57
CA LEU A 226 -13.06 -19.45 8.06
C LEU A 226 -13.12 -19.41 9.58
N ALA A 227 -14.11 -18.71 10.11
CA ALA A 227 -14.45 -18.72 11.53
C ALA A 227 -15.18 -19.99 11.95
N VAL A 228 -15.91 -20.63 11.03
CA VAL A 228 -16.81 -21.76 11.32
C VAL A 228 -16.57 -22.91 10.34
N ALA A 229 -16.78 -24.14 10.82
CA ALA A 229 -16.70 -25.34 9.99
C ALA A 229 -17.89 -25.41 9.00
N PRO A 230 -17.72 -26.04 7.83
CA PRO A 230 -18.81 -26.28 6.88
C PRO A 230 -19.87 -27.21 7.48
N ALA A 231 -21.06 -27.19 6.89
CA ALA A 231 -22.17 -28.06 7.28
C ALA A 231 -21.80 -29.56 7.20
N ALA A 232 -22.52 -30.39 7.96
CA ALA A 232 -22.22 -31.82 8.14
C ALA A 232 -22.24 -32.67 6.84
N ALA A 233 -22.81 -32.16 5.74
CA ALA A 233 -22.94 -32.86 4.46
C ALA A 233 -21.69 -32.77 3.54
N ALA A 234 -20.52 -32.44 4.08
CA ALA A 234 -19.30 -32.28 3.29
C ALA A 234 -18.69 -33.64 2.85
N THR A 235 -18.21 -33.71 1.61
CA THR A 235 -17.52 -34.88 1.06
C THR A 235 -16.04 -34.81 1.40
N ARG A 236 -15.51 -35.78 2.16
CA ARG A 236 -14.08 -35.85 2.50
C ARG A 236 -13.23 -36.27 1.29
N LEU A 237 -12.06 -35.65 1.16
CA LEU A 237 -11.08 -35.93 0.12
C LEU A 237 -9.83 -36.63 0.71
N PRO A 238 -9.02 -37.32 -0.12
CA PRO A 238 -7.84 -38.06 0.32
C PRO A 238 -6.75 -37.23 1.02
N ASP A 239 -6.65 -35.93 0.76
CA ASP A 239 -5.70 -35.02 1.42
C ASP A 239 -6.18 -34.54 2.81
N GLY A 240 -7.33 -35.06 3.29
CA GLY A 240 -7.93 -34.69 4.57
C GLY A 240 -8.82 -33.43 4.50
N SER A 241 -8.90 -32.76 3.35
CA SER A 241 -9.85 -31.67 3.14
C SER A 241 -11.28 -32.20 2.90
N ALA A 242 -12.26 -31.30 2.87
CA ALA A 242 -13.64 -31.62 2.58
C ALA A 242 -14.27 -30.62 1.61
N LEU A 243 -14.93 -31.12 0.58
CA LEU A 243 -15.73 -30.31 -0.35
C LEU A 243 -17.13 -30.11 0.25
N GLY A 244 -17.59 -28.86 0.30
CA GLY A 244 -18.91 -28.57 0.81
C GLY A 244 -19.35 -27.13 0.57
N LYS A 245 -20.43 -26.77 1.24
CA LYS A 245 -20.95 -25.40 1.25
C LYS A 245 -20.50 -24.67 2.51
N VAL A 246 -20.08 -23.42 2.34
CA VAL A 246 -19.72 -22.49 3.41
C VAL A 246 -20.65 -21.29 3.35
N THR A 247 -21.06 -20.80 4.52
CA THR A 247 -21.95 -19.64 4.63
C THR A 247 -21.13 -18.36 4.65
N ALA A 248 -21.44 -17.45 3.74
CA ALA A 248 -20.85 -16.13 3.67
C ALA A 248 -21.52 -15.13 4.65
N ASP A 249 -20.99 -13.93 4.74
CA ASP A 249 -21.46 -12.82 5.58
C ASP A 249 -22.92 -12.42 5.35
N ASP A 250 -23.43 -12.53 4.12
CA ASP A 250 -24.81 -12.25 3.76
C ASP A 250 -25.75 -13.47 3.86
N GLY A 251 -25.25 -14.61 4.34
CA GLY A 251 -26.00 -15.87 4.45
C GLY A 251 -25.99 -16.73 3.19
N SER A 252 -25.39 -16.27 2.09
CA SER A 252 -25.24 -17.07 0.86
C SER A 252 -24.40 -18.32 1.10
N GLU A 253 -24.75 -19.42 0.42
CA GLU A 253 -23.96 -20.64 0.43
C GLU A 253 -23.00 -20.67 -0.76
N LEU A 254 -21.70 -20.70 -0.49
CA LEU A 254 -20.64 -20.81 -1.49
C LEU A 254 -20.06 -22.22 -1.50
N VAL A 255 -19.75 -22.76 -2.68
CA VAL A 255 -19.07 -24.06 -2.80
C VAL A 255 -17.58 -23.85 -2.64
N ALA A 256 -16.98 -24.51 -1.66
CA ALA A 256 -15.55 -24.40 -1.39
C ALA A 256 -14.98 -25.72 -0.87
N ARG A 257 -13.66 -25.87 -1.01
CA ARG A 257 -12.90 -26.92 -0.33
C ARG A 257 -12.37 -26.38 0.99
N VAL A 258 -12.69 -27.06 2.09
CA VAL A 258 -12.33 -26.64 3.45
C VAL A 258 -11.30 -27.59 4.05
N PHE A 259 -10.31 -27.03 4.73
CA PHE A 259 -9.28 -27.80 5.43
C PHE A 259 -8.80 -27.07 6.68
N ALA A 260 -8.19 -27.84 7.59
CA ALA A 260 -7.59 -27.29 8.79
C ALA A 260 -6.28 -26.57 8.45
N ARG A 261 -5.98 -25.51 9.20
CA ARG A 261 -4.66 -24.88 9.22
C ARG A 261 -3.90 -25.41 10.45
N PRO A 262 -2.87 -26.26 10.29
CA PRO A 262 -2.16 -26.82 11.43
C PRO A 262 -1.26 -25.75 12.09
N GLY A 263 -1.51 -25.45 13.38
CA GLY A 263 -0.66 -24.60 14.23
C GLY A 263 -0.77 -23.08 14.01
N GLY A 264 -0.39 -22.30 15.03
CA GLY A 264 -0.27 -20.83 15.02
C GLY A 264 -1.50 -20.05 15.54
N ASP A 265 -1.33 -18.75 15.83
CA ASP A 265 -2.43 -17.81 16.09
C ASP A 265 -3.28 -17.60 14.82
N GLY A 266 -4.58 -17.32 14.96
CA GLY A 266 -5.50 -17.03 13.84
C GLY A 266 -6.50 -18.15 13.49
N PRO A 267 -7.22 -18.04 12.36
CA PRO A 267 -8.35 -18.91 12.04
C PRO A 267 -7.93 -20.36 11.84
N ALA A 268 -8.65 -21.29 12.48
CA ALA A 268 -8.30 -22.72 12.50
C ALA A 268 -8.59 -23.46 11.18
N ARG A 269 -9.34 -22.83 10.27
CA ARG A 269 -9.78 -23.42 9.01
C ARG A 269 -9.67 -22.43 7.86
N LEU A 270 -9.47 -22.97 6.67
CA LEU A 270 -9.40 -22.22 5.42
C LEU A 270 -10.41 -22.77 4.41
N ALA A 271 -10.94 -21.91 3.54
CA ALA A 271 -11.72 -22.25 2.36
C ALA A 271 -10.93 -21.90 1.10
N ALA A 272 -10.89 -22.80 0.13
CA ALA A 272 -10.31 -22.56 -1.19
C ALA A 272 -11.35 -22.75 -2.30
N SER A 273 -11.24 -21.93 -3.36
CA SER A 273 -12.03 -22.10 -4.59
C SER A 273 -11.49 -23.25 -5.47
N ILE A 274 -10.20 -23.60 -5.35
CA ILE A 274 -9.63 -24.76 -6.04
C ILE A 274 -10.19 -26.04 -5.42
N LEU A 275 -11.17 -26.66 -6.09
CA LEU A 275 -11.92 -27.81 -5.55
C LEU A 275 -11.17 -29.14 -5.70
N ASP A 276 -10.26 -29.28 -6.67
CA ASP A 276 -9.47 -30.51 -6.86
C ASP A 276 -8.24 -30.51 -5.95
N HIS A 277 -8.20 -31.44 -5.01
CA HIS A 277 -7.10 -31.59 -4.06
C HIS A 277 -5.75 -31.96 -4.70
N ARG A 278 -5.76 -32.50 -5.92
CA ARG A 278 -4.53 -32.87 -6.63
C ARG A 278 -3.86 -31.66 -7.28
N LEU A 279 -4.66 -30.65 -7.65
CA LEU A 279 -4.15 -29.42 -8.24
C LEU A 279 -3.54 -28.49 -7.18
N ALA A 280 -4.12 -28.48 -5.98
CA ALA A 280 -3.61 -27.69 -4.86
C ALA A 280 -3.79 -28.45 -3.53
N PRO A 281 -2.81 -29.24 -3.06
CA PRO A 281 -2.93 -29.96 -1.79
C PRO A 281 -3.21 -29.04 -0.59
N ALA A 282 -4.10 -29.47 0.32
CA ALA A 282 -4.48 -28.66 1.49
C ALA A 282 -3.30 -28.23 2.37
N THR A 283 -2.29 -29.09 2.54
CA THR A 283 -1.09 -28.79 3.31
C THR A 283 -0.25 -27.67 2.68
N GLU A 284 -0.16 -27.63 1.35
CA GLU A 284 0.55 -26.59 0.62
C GLU A 284 -0.18 -25.24 0.72
N LEU A 285 -1.51 -25.23 0.52
CA LEU A 285 -2.32 -24.02 0.68
C LEU A 285 -2.29 -23.49 2.12
N ALA A 286 -2.35 -24.38 3.12
CA ALA A 286 -2.21 -23.99 4.51
C ALA A 286 -0.82 -23.40 4.80
N GLY A 287 0.24 -23.95 4.19
CA GLY A 287 1.60 -23.42 4.25
C GLY A 287 1.71 -22.01 3.67
N LEU A 288 1.11 -21.75 2.49
CA LEU A 288 1.07 -20.43 1.88
C LEU A 288 0.38 -19.39 2.77
N TYR A 289 -0.77 -19.76 3.35
CA TYR A 289 -1.47 -18.87 4.28
C TYR A 289 -0.64 -18.62 5.55
N ALA A 290 0.06 -19.64 6.06
CA ALA A 290 0.89 -19.51 7.26
C ALA A 290 2.16 -18.68 7.04
N ALA A 291 2.72 -18.67 5.82
CA ALA A 291 3.88 -17.87 5.41
C ALA A 291 3.63 -16.35 5.33
N ARG A 292 2.53 -15.88 5.91
CA ARG A 292 2.03 -14.49 6.01
C ARG A 292 3.10 -13.41 6.23
N ALA A 293 4.26 -13.75 6.81
CA ALA A 293 5.35 -12.84 7.15
C ALA A 293 5.84 -11.90 6.01
N GLY A 294 5.53 -12.18 4.74
CA GLY A 294 5.83 -11.29 3.60
C GLY A 294 4.68 -10.40 3.11
N ALA A 295 3.49 -10.47 3.72
CA ALA A 295 2.30 -9.69 3.33
C ALA A 295 2.11 -8.40 4.15
N ASP A 296 2.97 -8.16 5.14
CA ASP A 296 2.91 -6.98 5.99
C ASP A 296 3.64 -5.80 5.31
N ILE A 297 2.90 -4.72 5.06
CA ILE A 297 3.48 -3.43 4.64
C ILE A 297 4.47 -2.85 5.68
N ASP A 298 4.41 -3.37 6.91
CA ASP A 298 5.22 -2.94 8.04
C ASP A 298 6.70 -3.32 7.89
N ALA A 299 7.00 -4.30 7.03
CA ALA A 299 8.37 -4.77 6.81
C ALA A 299 9.33 -3.67 6.32
N ALA A 300 8.82 -2.67 5.58
CA ALA A 300 9.61 -1.52 5.14
C ALA A 300 9.83 -0.46 6.24
N GLY A 301 9.19 -0.60 7.41
CA GLY A 301 9.26 0.37 8.51
C GLY A 301 8.64 1.74 8.20
N VAL A 302 7.97 1.87 7.05
CA VAL A 302 7.30 3.11 6.62
C VAL A 302 6.04 3.34 7.45
N TYR A 303 5.30 2.27 7.70
CA TYR A 303 4.12 2.21 8.55
C TYR A 303 4.30 1.05 9.54
N ARG A 304 3.69 1.15 10.72
CA ARG A 304 3.61 0.05 11.67
C ARG A 304 2.32 0.17 12.42
N ASP A 305 1.51 -0.89 12.39
CA ASP A 305 0.24 -0.89 13.09
C ASP A 305 0.47 -0.70 14.60
N GLY A 306 -0.35 0.16 15.22
CA GLY A 306 -0.25 0.49 16.65
C GLY A 306 0.94 1.38 17.08
N ASP A 307 1.86 1.78 16.19
CA ASP A 307 3.00 2.63 16.55
C ASP A 307 3.18 3.86 15.63
N PHE A 308 2.62 5.00 16.09
CA PHE A 308 2.99 6.40 15.81
C PHE A 308 3.12 6.89 14.35
N LEU A 309 2.30 6.41 13.42
CA LEU A 309 2.28 6.94 12.05
C LEU A 309 0.88 7.14 11.48
N GLU A 310 0.32 8.28 11.83
CA GLU A 310 -0.95 8.77 11.33
C GLU A 310 -0.72 9.85 10.28
N PRO A 311 -1.56 9.93 9.23
CA PRO A 311 -1.66 11.12 8.41
C PRO A 311 -1.83 12.37 9.27
N ARG A 312 -1.20 13.48 8.88
CA ARG A 312 -1.25 14.75 9.62
C ARG A 312 -2.42 15.63 9.19
N SER A 313 -3.07 15.27 8.08
CA SER A 313 -4.11 16.07 7.46
C SER A 313 -5.46 15.99 8.15
N LYS A 314 -6.05 17.16 8.37
CA LYS A 314 -7.42 17.35 8.86
C LYS A 314 -8.48 17.39 7.75
N ASP A 315 -8.08 17.07 6.52
CA ASP A 315 -8.91 17.09 5.33
C ASP A 315 -8.86 15.70 4.64
N PRO A 316 -10.01 15.10 4.28
CA PRO A 316 -10.07 13.73 3.77
C PRO A 316 -9.34 13.52 2.44
N GLU A 317 -9.31 14.52 1.56
CA GLU A 317 -8.59 14.41 0.29
C GLU A 317 -7.08 14.46 0.55
N MET A 318 -6.64 15.31 1.47
CA MET A 318 -5.23 15.40 1.86
C MET A 318 -4.75 14.19 2.67
N VAL A 319 -5.64 13.52 3.40
CA VAL A 319 -5.36 12.20 3.99
C VAL A 319 -5.09 11.17 2.89
N ARG A 320 -5.95 11.08 1.86
CA ARG A 320 -5.72 10.16 0.74
C ARG A 320 -4.42 10.48 0.00
N GLN A 321 -4.11 11.76 -0.20
CA GLN A 321 -2.84 12.21 -0.78
C GLN A 321 -1.64 11.71 0.03
N GLU A 322 -1.70 11.79 1.37
CA GLU A 322 -0.66 11.26 2.24
C GLU A 322 -0.57 9.74 2.16
N LEU A 323 -1.69 9.02 2.16
CA LEU A 323 -1.68 7.56 2.11
C LEU A 323 -1.12 7.01 0.77
N TYR A 324 -1.38 7.66 -0.37
CA TYR A 324 -0.68 7.30 -1.61
C TYR A 324 0.82 7.63 -1.57
N ALA A 325 1.19 8.75 -0.93
CA ALA A 325 2.60 9.07 -0.71
C ALA A 325 3.29 8.04 0.18
N MET A 326 2.61 7.52 1.21
CA MET A 326 3.09 6.42 2.05
C MET A 326 3.44 5.19 1.23
N LEU A 327 2.53 4.78 0.33
CA LEU A 327 2.72 3.61 -0.53
C LEU A 327 3.89 3.81 -1.52
N CYS A 328 4.06 5.02 -2.05
CA CYS A 328 5.24 5.35 -2.87
C CYS A 328 6.54 5.20 -2.07
N VAL A 329 6.57 5.70 -0.83
CA VAL A 329 7.75 5.59 0.06
C VAL A 329 7.99 4.13 0.44
N HIS A 330 6.95 3.34 0.66
CA HIS A 330 7.03 1.89 0.88
C HIS A 330 7.76 1.19 -0.27
N HIS A 331 7.36 1.44 -1.52
CA HIS A 331 8.06 0.86 -2.67
C HIS A 331 9.51 1.33 -2.77
N ALA A 332 9.77 2.63 -2.62
CA ALA A 332 11.12 3.16 -2.74
C ALA A 332 12.10 2.57 -1.71
N ILE A 333 11.66 2.37 -0.47
CA ILE A 333 12.47 1.73 0.57
C ILE A 333 12.53 0.22 0.36
N GLY A 334 11.42 -0.42 -0.01
CA GLY A 334 11.37 -1.85 -0.32
C GLY A 334 12.36 -2.26 -1.40
N ASP A 335 12.52 -1.45 -2.45
CA ASP A 335 13.47 -1.69 -3.55
C ASP A 335 14.94 -1.68 -3.09
N LEU A 336 15.26 -1.09 -1.92
CA LEU A 336 16.60 -1.17 -1.34
C LEU A 336 16.84 -2.47 -0.56
N ILE A 337 15.80 -2.94 0.12
CA ILE A 337 15.87 -4.10 1.02
C ILE A 337 15.78 -5.39 0.19
N THR A 338 14.97 -5.37 -0.87
CA THR A 338 14.76 -6.47 -1.80
C THR A 338 15.03 -5.96 -3.23
N PRO A 339 16.30 -5.93 -3.67
CA PRO A 339 16.64 -5.37 -4.97
C PRO A 339 15.96 -6.14 -6.11
N ILE A 340 15.20 -5.43 -6.94
CA ILE A 340 14.69 -5.97 -8.21
C ILE A 340 15.90 -6.23 -9.14
N PRO A 341 16.04 -7.42 -9.73
CA PRO A 341 17.12 -7.66 -10.68
C PRO A 341 16.99 -6.70 -11.87
N PRO A 342 18.11 -6.13 -12.38
CA PRO A 342 18.06 -5.15 -13.46
C PRO A 342 17.41 -5.76 -14.70
N SER A 343 16.54 -4.98 -15.37
CA SER A 343 15.89 -5.40 -16.61
C SER A 343 16.93 -5.85 -17.65
N PRO A 344 16.68 -6.95 -18.40
CA PRO A 344 17.60 -7.38 -19.45
C PRO A 344 17.74 -6.25 -20.48
N ARG A 345 18.96 -5.71 -20.60
CA ARG A 345 19.28 -4.73 -21.64
C ARG A 345 18.88 -5.33 -22.98
N ARG A 346 17.98 -4.66 -23.71
CA ARG A 346 17.72 -4.99 -25.12
C ARG A 346 19.02 -4.87 -25.88
N ILE A 347 19.65 -6.01 -26.16
CA ILE A 347 20.76 -6.12 -27.09
C ILE A 347 20.17 -5.72 -28.45
N HIS A 348 20.47 -4.50 -28.89
CA HIS A 348 20.21 -4.11 -30.27
C HIS A 348 21.25 -4.85 -31.11
N GLY A 349 20.83 -5.95 -31.73
CA GLY A 349 21.62 -6.63 -32.76
C GLY A 349 21.75 -5.73 -33.98
N GLY A 350 22.99 -5.51 -34.41
CA GLY A 350 23.31 -4.98 -35.74
C GLY A 350 23.42 -6.08 -36.78
#